data_AF-A0A959RXA8-F1
#
_entry.id   AF-A0A959RXA8-F1
#
_cell.length_a   1.000
_cell.length_b   1.000
_cell.length_c   1.000
_cell.angle_alpha   90.00
_cell.angle_beta   90.00
_cell.angle_gamma   90.00
#
_symmetry.space_group_name_H-M   'P 1'
#
loop_
_entity.id
_entity.type
_entity.pdbx_description
1 polymer ?
#
loop_
_entity_poly.entity_id
_entity_poly.type
_entity_poly.pdbx_seq_one_letter_code
_entity_poly.pdbx_strand_id
1 'polypeptide(L)'
;IFTNIFPKEMGANSTDTLTISENGKMINKKNIRSIQKHENVNTEIITEYLDVDGNDDKPAIIRHTYVVGDNILIMRKDVQFVEETEWIKRNEFSYTREPLECK
;
A
#
# COMPACT_ATOMS: atom_id res chain seq x y z
N ILE A 1 -4.90 -0.95 -15.17
CA ILE A 1 -3.77 -1.78 -14.66
C ILE A 1 -2.65 -0.81 -14.35
N PHE A 2 -2.12 -0.83 -13.12
CA PHE A 2 -0.92 -0.07 -12.75
C PHE A 2 0.30 -0.95 -13.02
N THR A 3 1.37 -0.38 -13.58
CA THR A 3 2.54 -1.16 -14.00
C THR A 3 3.79 -0.58 -13.35
N ASN A 4 4.47 -1.37 -12.53
CA ASN A 4 5.86 -1.13 -12.14
C ASN A 4 6.75 -2.07 -12.93
N ILE A 5 7.85 -1.53 -13.48
CA ILE A 5 8.85 -2.33 -14.18
C ILE A 5 10.17 -2.16 -13.43
N PHE A 6 10.73 -3.26 -12.96
CA PHE A 6 12.08 -3.38 -12.44
C PHE A 6 12.96 -4.00 -13.55
N PRO A 7 13.50 -3.19 -14.48
CA PRO A 7 14.18 -3.71 -15.67
C PRO A 7 15.47 -4.46 -15.33
N LYS A 8 16.12 -4.11 -14.21
CA LYS A 8 17.35 -4.77 -13.73
C LYS A 8 17.08 -6.01 -12.87
N GLU A 9 15.83 -6.22 -12.46
CA GLU A 9 15.40 -7.31 -11.58
C GLU A 9 14.09 -7.88 -12.14
N MET A 10 14.14 -8.46 -13.33
CA MET A 10 12.92 -8.86 -14.07
C MET A 10 12.00 -9.80 -13.26
N GLY A 11 12.57 -10.62 -12.37
CA GLY A 11 11.82 -11.52 -11.48
C GLY A 11 11.04 -10.80 -10.37
N ALA A 12 11.31 -9.52 -10.11
CA ALA A 12 10.57 -8.70 -9.15
C ALA A 12 9.30 -8.08 -9.77
N ASN A 13 9.14 -8.15 -11.09
CA ASN A 13 7.91 -7.70 -11.74
C ASN A 13 6.76 -8.63 -11.36
N SER A 14 5.69 -8.05 -10.83
CA SER A 14 4.47 -8.78 -10.49
C SER A 14 3.25 -7.97 -10.87
N THR A 15 2.15 -8.67 -11.14
CA THR A 15 0.81 -8.07 -11.23
C THR A 15 0.11 -8.32 -9.91
N ASP A 16 -0.42 -7.25 -9.32
CA ASP A 16 -1.16 -7.32 -8.06
C ASP A 16 -2.60 -6.85 -8.24
N THR A 17 -3.49 -7.30 -7.35
CA THR A 17 -4.91 -6.93 -7.32
C THR A 17 -5.29 -6.55 -5.90
N LEU A 18 -5.70 -5.29 -5.71
CA LEU A 18 -6.23 -4.82 -4.45
C LEU A 18 -7.73 -5.14 -4.35
N THR A 19 -8.11 -5.94 -3.36
CA THR A 19 -9.50 -6.36 -3.13
C THR A 19 -10.05 -5.68 -1.88
N ILE A 20 -11.19 -5.02 -2.00
CA ILE A 20 -11.93 -4.45 -0.86
C ILE A 20 -13.05 -5.43 -0.50
N SER A 21 -13.22 -5.74 0.79
CA SER A 21 -14.33 -6.61 1.22
C SER A 21 -15.68 -5.98 0.93
N GLU A 22 -16.71 -6.79 0.76
CA GLU A 22 -18.09 -6.33 0.46
C GLU A 22 -18.60 -5.30 1.47
N ASN A 23 -18.26 -5.46 2.75
CA ASN A 23 -18.63 -4.54 3.81
C ASN A 23 -17.71 -3.31 3.94
N GLY A 24 -16.70 -3.17 3.09
CA GLY A 24 -15.76 -2.05 3.07
C GLY A 24 -14.82 -1.97 4.29
N LYS A 25 -14.72 -3.02 5.11
CA LYS A 25 -13.92 -3.02 6.36
C LYS A 25 -12.52 -3.63 6.20
N MET A 26 -12.23 -4.23 5.05
CA MET A 26 -10.97 -4.90 4.81
C MET A 26 -10.42 -4.58 3.43
N ILE A 27 -9.09 -4.50 3.33
CA ILE A 27 -8.35 -4.48 2.08
C ILE A 27 -7.43 -5.70 2.06
N ASN A 28 -7.45 -6.49 0.99
CA ASN A 28 -6.64 -7.72 0.85
C ASN A 28 -6.78 -8.67 2.07
N LYS A 29 -8.01 -8.79 2.59
CA LYS A 29 -8.34 -9.57 3.79
C LYS A 29 -7.63 -9.08 5.07
N LYS A 30 -7.14 -7.84 5.09
CA LYS A 30 -6.56 -7.17 6.26
C LYS A 30 -7.52 -6.10 6.75
N ASN A 31 -7.74 -6.03 8.06
CA ASN A 31 -8.67 -5.08 8.65
C ASN A 31 -8.18 -3.64 8.46
N ILE A 32 -9.10 -2.76 8.08
CA ILE A 32 -8.87 -1.32 8.07
C ILE A 32 -8.86 -0.82 9.52
N ARG A 33 -7.79 -0.12 9.88
CA ARG A 33 -7.61 0.56 11.16
C ARG A 33 -8.10 1.99 11.13
N SER A 34 -7.89 2.68 10.01
CA SER A 34 -8.23 4.09 9.87
C SER A 34 -8.65 4.43 8.44
N ILE A 35 -9.60 5.35 8.31
CA ILE A 35 -9.94 6.04 7.07
C ILE A 35 -10.00 7.53 7.39
N GLN A 36 -9.18 8.33 6.74
CA GLN A 36 -9.15 9.77 6.89
C GLN A 36 -9.32 10.45 5.54
N LYS A 37 -10.25 11.39 5.45
CA LYS A 37 -10.40 12.26 4.28
C LYS A 37 -9.65 13.54 4.53
N HIS A 38 -8.76 13.91 3.62
CA HIS A 38 -8.06 15.19 3.66
C HIS A 38 -8.79 16.21 2.76
N GLU A 39 -8.65 17.51 3.08
CA GLU A 39 -9.38 18.59 2.39
C GLU A 39 -9.12 18.66 0.88
N ASN A 40 -8.03 18.05 0.39
CA ASN A 40 -7.62 18.03 -1.02
C ASN A 40 -8.07 16.75 -1.78
N VAL A 41 -9.25 16.20 -1.47
CA VAL A 41 -9.87 15.05 -2.18
C VAL A 41 -9.14 13.70 -2.01
N ASN A 42 -8.05 13.67 -1.26
CA ASN A 42 -7.33 12.43 -0.98
C ASN A 42 -7.92 11.71 0.25
N THR A 43 -8.18 10.42 0.10
CA THR A 43 -8.53 9.52 1.20
C THR A 43 -7.32 8.70 1.59
N GLU A 44 -6.89 8.81 2.84
CA GLU A 44 -5.91 7.92 3.45
C GLU A 44 -6.63 6.73 4.10
N ILE A 45 -6.18 5.52 3.80
CA ILE A 45 -6.68 4.28 4.37
C ILE A 45 -5.50 3.52 4.96
N ILE A 46 -5.61 3.12 6.22
CA ILE A 46 -4.56 2.37 6.92
C ILE A 46 -5.09 0.98 7.26
N THR A 47 -4.33 -0.06 6.92
CA THR A 47 -4.50 -1.41 7.47
C THR A 47 -3.29 -1.77 8.31
N GLU A 48 -3.51 -2.53 9.38
CA GLU A 48 -2.42 -3.08 10.19
C GLU A 48 -2.72 -4.51 10.60
N TYR A 49 -1.69 -5.36 10.58
CA TYR A 49 -1.80 -6.75 10.98
C TYR A 49 -0.42 -7.29 11.39
N LEU A 50 -0.43 -8.31 12.25
CA LEU A 50 0.78 -9.06 12.60
C LEU A 50 1.12 -10.04 11.48
N ASP A 51 2.40 -10.09 11.10
CA ASP A 51 2.93 -11.06 10.13
C ASP A 51 4.45 -11.19 10.31
N VAL A 52 5.08 -12.05 9.51
CA VAL A 52 6.54 -12.08 9.36
C VAL A 52 6.92 -11.11 8.24
N ASP A 53 7.86 -10.20 8.54
CA ASP A 53 8.42 -9.36 7.51
C ASP A 53 9.41 -10.15 6.65
N GLY A 54 9.13 -10.25 5.34
CA GLY A 54 9.93 -11.05 4.42
C GLY A 54 11.27 -10.44 3.98
N ASN A 55 11.68 -9.28 4.50
CA ASN A 55 13.01 -8.74 4.25
C ASN A 55 14.01 -9.18 5.33
N ASP A 56 13.56 -9.32 6.58
CA ASP A 56 14.41 -9.68 7.73
C ASP A 56 13.99 -10.99 8.42
N ASP A 57 12.92 -11.64 7.95
CA ASP A 57 12.33 -12.87 8.50
C ASP A 57 11.97 -12.76 10.00
N LYS A 58 11.53 -11.57 10.42
CA LYS A 58 11.18 -11.26 11.81
C LYS A 58 9.68 -10.95 11.98
N PRO A 59 9.07 -11.35 13.11
CA PRO A 59 7.71 -10.93 13.44
C PRO A 59 7.61 -9.39 13.53
N ALA A 60 6.63 -8.83 12.84
CA ALA A 60 6.38 -7.40 12.81
C ALA A 60 4.88 -7.09 12.72
N ILE A 61 4.52 -5.88 13.14
CA ILE A 61 3.28 -5.25 12.71
C ILE A 61 3.55 -4.67 11.33
N ILE A 62 2.81 -5.14 10.33
CA ILE A 62 2.84 -4.59 8.97
C ILE A 62 1.73 -3.57 8.84
N ARG A 63 2.09 -2.35 8.45
CA ARG A 63 1.17 -1.26 8.12
C ARG A 63 1.19 -1.03 6.61
N HIS A 64 0.02 -1.11 5.99
CA HIS A 64 -0.16 -0.54 4.64
C HIS A 64 -0.92 0.77 4.74
N THR A 65 -0.35 1.81 4.14
CA THR A 65 -0.98 3.12 3.96
C THR A 65 -1.33 3.28 2.48
N TYR A 66 -2.62 3.48 2.19
CA TYR A 66 -3.12 3.77 0.86
C TYR A 66 -3.59 5.23 0.82
N VAL A 67 -3.05 6.03 -0.11
CA VAL A 67 -3.57 7.36 -0.40
C VAL A 67 -4.23 7.31 -1.76
N VAL A 68 -5.54 7.53 -1.80
CA VAL A 68 -6.36 7.49 -3.01
C VAL A 68 -6.93 8.88 -3.26
N GLY A 69 -6.56 9.47 -4.39
CA GLY A 69 -7.15 10.72 -4.90
C GLY A 69 -7.67 10.55 -6.32
N ASP A 70 -8.15 11.64 -6.91
CA ASP A 70 -8.77 11.61 -8.25
C ASP A 70 -7.82 11.07 -9.34
N ASN A 71 -6.54 11.42 -9.25
CA ASN A 71 -5.52 11.05 -10.23
C ASN A 71 -4.27 10.45 -9.59
N ILE A 72 -4.30 10.14 -8.29
CA ILE A 72 -3.13 9.63 -7.56
C ILE A 72 -3.49 8.38 -6.76
N LEU A 73 -2.60 7.40 -6.79
CA LEU A 73 -2.60 6.25 -5.91
C LEU A 73 -1.21 6.10 -5.31
N ILE A 74 -1.11 6.19 -3.98
CA ILE A 74 0.11 5.85 -3.24
C ILE A 74 -0.16 4.61 -2.39
N MET A 75 0.76 3.66 -2.43
CA MET A 75 0.75 2.47 -1.58
C MET A 75 2.10 2.39 -0.86
N ARG A 76 2.09 2.53 0.46
CA ARG A 76 3.29 2.43 1.30
C ARG A 76 3.17 1.25 2.25
N LYS A 77 4.25 0.48 2.39
CA LYS A 77 4.42 -0.53 3.42
C LYS A 77 5.43 -0.03 4.45
N ASP A 78 5.00 0.01 5.69
CA ASP A 78 5.85 0.24 6.86
C ASP A 78 5.79 -0.99 7.77
N VAL A 79 6.87 -1.25 8.50
CA VAL A 79 6.95 -2.35 9.47
C VAL A 79 7.45 -1.85 10.81
N GLN A 80 6.93 -2.40 11.90
CA GLN A 80 7.42 -2.20 13.26
C GLN A 80 7.65 -3.56 13.88
N PHE A 81 8.90 -3.88 14.24
CA PHE A 81 9.21 -5.14 14.89
C PHE A 81 8.62 -5.20 16.30
N VAL A 82 8.22 -6.39 16.76
CA VAL A 82 7.43 -6.57 18.00
C VAL A 82 8.10 -5.97 19.24
N GLU A 83 9.43 -5.90 19.27
CA GLU A 83 10.23 -5.38 20.39
C GLU A 83 10.73 -3.93 20.15
N GLU A 84 10.32 -3.31 19.05
CA GLU A 84 10.78 -1.99 18.64
C GLU A 84 9.61 -1.01 18.56
N THR A 85 9.90 0.27 18.78
CA THR A 85 8.90 1.34 18.69
C THR A 85 8.96 2.10 17.37
N GLU A 86 10.03 1.93 16.60
CA GLU A 86 10.23 2.65 15.35
C GLU A 86 9.56 1.95 14.17
N TRP A 87 9.04 2.76 13.25
CA TRP A 87 8.50 2.28 11.98
C TRP A 87 9.56 2.38 10.90
N ILE A 88 9.75 1.29 10.15
CA ILE A 88 10.69 1.19 9.05
C ILE A 88 9.90 1.15 7.74
N LYS A 89 10.13 2.12 6.87
CA LYS A 89 9.55 2.14 5.51
C LYS A 89 10.23 1.07 4.66
N ARG A 90 9.47 0.09 4.16
CA ARG A 90 9.99 -0.98 3.28
C ARG A 90 9.94 -0.61 1.83
N ASN A 91 8.80 -0.11 1.37
CA ASN A 91 8.61 0.34 0.01
C ASN A 91 7.44 1.31 -0.11
N GLU A 92 7.45 2.06 -1.20
CA GLU A 92 6.35 2.93 -1.59
C GLU A 92 6.24 2.95 -3.11
N PHE A 93 5.02 2.81 -3.58
CA PHE A 93 4.67 2.96 -4.98
C PHE A 93 3.73 4.14 -5.11
N SER A 94 4.01 5.01 -6.08
CA SER A 94 3.19 6.15 -6.40
C SER A 94 2.83 6.09 -7.88
N TYR A 95 1.55 6.18 -8.17
CA TYR A 95 1.00 6.19 -9.51
C TYR A 95 0.21 7.46 -9.70
N THR A 96 0.47 8.12 -10.82
CA THR A 96 -0.36 9.21 -11.30
C THR A 96 -1.08 8.73 -12.54
N ARG A 97 -2.38 9.04 -12.63
CA ARG A 97 -3.14 8.78 -13.84
C ARG A 97 -2.65 9.72 -14.94
N GLU A 98 -2.10 9.15 -16.01
CA GLU A 98 -1.81 9.90 -17.23
C GLU A 98 -3.12 10.47 -17.81
N PRO A 99 -3.14 11.75 -18.22
CA PRO A 99 -4.26 12.29 -18.96
C PRO A 99 -4.45 11.48 -20.24
N LEU A 100 -5.71 11.17 -20.60
CA LEU A 100 -5.98 10.60 -21.91
C LEU A 100 -5.69 11.68 -22.96
N GLU A 101 -4.58 11.56 -23.70
CA GLU A 101 -4.42 12.33 -24.93
C GLU A 101 -5.47 11.86 -25.95
N CYS A 102 -6.45 12.72 -26.27
CA CYS A 102 -7.29 12.53 -27.44
C CYS A 102 -6.40 12.65 -28.69
N LYS A 103 -6.15 11.53 -29.38
CA LYS A 103 -5.59 11.52 -30.74
C LYS A 103 -6.67 11.76 -31.78
#